data_AF-A0A7V5TM96-F1
#
_entry.id   AF-A0A7V5TM96-F1
#
_cell.length_a   1.000
_cell.length_b   1.000
_cell.length_c   1.000
_cell.angle_alpha   90.00
_cell.angle_beta   90.00
_cell.angle_gamma   90.00
#
_symmetry.space_group_name_H-M   'P 1'
#
loop_
_entity.id
_entity.type
_entity.pdbx_description
1 polymer ?
#
loop_
_entity_poly.entity_id
_entity_poly.type
_entity_poly.pdbx_seq_one_letter_code
_entity_poly.pdbx_strand_id
1 'polypeptide(L)'
;MNKTNARPRHTWKWRSLVSFSLLFASLAMLVSGIVLFIAPIGRIAHSADWRLLGLDKGQWEAVHTIFGYVGAILGLVHLTLNWKPLLGYLRDRTRRVYRLRAELAVALLLTIAVGVGSALSLPPFGTVMDWGESLKNTWESGAVAPVTYEEETASTQEAVSEEEHDEGGSGTGWGRFTVAEICEREGVPVADGLTRLAEHGIAADSSSRIRTLADSSGYAPSAVVDIIAGRESTAHD
;
A
#
# COMPACT_ATOMS: atom_id res chain seq x y z
N MET A 1 52.54 -50.83 -5.01
CA MET A 1 51.14 -50.52 -4.63
C MET A 1 51.12 -49.22 -3.86
N ASN A 2 50.64 -48.11 -4.42
CA ASN A 2 50.38 -46.88 -3.67
C ASN A 2 48.94 -46.45 -3.94
N LYS A 3 48.04 -46.73 -2.99
CA LYS A 3 46.71 -46.11 -2.94
C LYS A 3 46.87 -44.74 -2.29
N THR A 4 46.86 -43.69 -3.10
CA THR A 4 46.79 -42.32 -2.60
C THR A 4 45.40 -42.11 -1.99
N ASN A 5 45.35 -41.93 -0.67
CA ASN A 5 44.13 -41.57 0.04
C ASN A 5 43.77 -40.11 -0.28
N ALA A 6 43.10 -39.89 -1.42
CA ALA A 6 42.49 -38.61 -1.71
C ALA A 6 41.33 -38.39 -0.73
N ARG A 7 41.44 -37.38 0.14
CA ARG A 7 40.32 -36.98 1.02
C ARG A 7 39.15 -36.51 0.15
N PRO A 8 37.91 -36.97 0.40
CA PRO A 8 36.77 -36.51 -0.38
C PRO A 8 36.60 -35.00 -0.22
N ARG A 9 36.68 -34.26 -1.33
CA ARG A 9 36.41 -32.81 -1.32
C ARG A 9 34.91 -32.65 -1.14
N HIS A 10 34.49 -32.13 0.02
CA HIS A 10 33.08 -31.82 0.24
C HIS A 10 32.68 -30.68 -0.70
N THR A 11 32.00 -31.02 -1.79
CA THR A 11 31.49 -30.03 -2.74
C THR A 11 30.21 -29.42 -2.16
N TRP A 12 30.18 -28.09 -2.08
CA TRP A 12 29.03 -27.37 -1.56
C TRP A 12 27.80 -27.60 -2.45
N LYS A 13 26.68 -28.00 -1.85
CA LYS A 13 25.44 -28.35 -2.56
C LYS A 13 24.52 -27.14 -2.72
N TRP A 14 24.88 -26.21 -3.61
CA TRP A 14 24.11 -24.98 -3.87
C TRP A 14 22.62 -25.20 -4.13
N ARG A 15 22.25 -26.25 -4.87
CA ARG A 15 20.86 -26.59 -5.16
C ARG A 15 20.08 -26.89 -3.87
N SER A 16 20.68 -27.65 -2.97
CA SER A 16 20.07 -28.00 -1.69
C SER A 16 19.91 -26.76 -0.81
N LEU A 17 20.93 -25.91 -0.75
CA LEU A 17 20.88 -24.67 0.02
C LEU A 17 19.72 -23.79 -0.45
N VAL A 18 19.66 -23.47 -1.75
CA VAL A 18 18.62 -22.59 -2.31
C VAL A 18 17.22 -23.17 -2.09
N SER A 19 17.03 -24.49 -2.27
CA SER A 19 15.73 -25.13 -2.03
C SER A 19 15.30 -25.05 -0.55
N PHE A 20 16.20 -25.30 0.40
CA PHE A 20 15.88 -25.18 1.83
C PHE A 20 15.67 -23.72 2.25
N SER A 21 16.47 -22.78 1.74
CA SER A 21 16.27 -21.35 1.98
C SER A 21 14.90 -20.88 1.45
N LEU A 22 14.51 -21.31 0.25
CA LEU A 22 13.21 -20.98 -0.32
C LEU A 22 12.05 -21.59 0.50
N LEU A 23 12.22 -22.82 1.02
CA LEU A 23 11.25 -23.44 1.93
C LEU A 23 11.04 -22.61 3.21
N PHE A 24 12.13 -22.21 3.88
CA PHE A 24 12.03 -21.41 5.10
C PHE A 24 11.48 -20.01 4.82
N ALA A 25 11.85 -19.39 3.70
CA ALA A 25 11.29 -18.11 3.28
C ALA A 25 9.78 -18.22 2.99
N SER A 26 9.34 -19.32 2.38
CA SER A 26 7.92 -19.56 2.09
C SER A 26 7.12 -19.78 3.39
N LEU A 27 7.70 -20.45 4.38
CA LEU A 27 7.09 -20.59 5.71
C LEU A 27 6.99 -19.24 6.42
N ALA A 28 8.04 -18.42 6.37
CA ALA A 28 8.01 -17.06 6.92
C ALA A 28 6.94 -16.19 6.24
N MET A 29 6.79 -16.29 4.92
CA MET A 29 5.72 -15.61 4.16
C MET A 29 4.33 -16.07 4.57
N LEU A 30 4.12 -17.37 4.75
CA LEU A 30 2.84 -17.92 5.19
C LEU A 30 2.47 -17.42 6.59
N VAL A 31 3.40 -17.54 7.54
CA VAL A 31 3.17 -17.10 8.92
C VAL A 31 2.90 -15.60 8.96
N SER A 32 3.79 -14.78 8.38
CA SER A 32 3.61 -13.33 8.36
C SER A 32 2.33 -12.91 7.62
N GLY A 33 1.96 -13.58 6.53
CA GLY A 33 0.71 -13.32 5.82
C GLY A 33 -0.53 -13.60 6.67
N ILE A 34 -0.55 -14.70 7.42
CA ILE A 34 -1.63 -15.00 8.38
C ILE A 34 -1.69 -13.95 9.49
N VAL A 35 -0.53 -13.55 10.02
CA VAL A 35 -0.46 -12.53 11.07
C VAL A 35 -1.02 -11.19 10.58
N LEU A 36 -0.61 -10.75 9.39
CA LEU A 36 -1.09 -9.50 8.78
C LEU A 36 -2.57 -9.57 8.35
N PHE A 37 -3.07 -10.76 8.05
CA PHE A 37 -4.49 -10.97 7.77
C PHE A 37 -5.37 -10.73 9.00
N ILE A 38 -4.88 -11.09 10.19
CA ILE A 38 -5.60 -10.94 11.47
C ILE A 38 -5.35 -9.57 12.13
N ALA A 39 -4.21 -8.93 11.82
CA ALA A 39 -3.79 -7.68 12.46
C ALA A 39 -4.82 -6.54 12.28
N PRO A 40 -5.06 -5.74 13.34
CA PRO A 40 -6.00 -4.62 13.29
C PRO A 40 -5.54 -3.48 12.37
N ILE A 41 -6.45 -2.57 12.03
CA ILE A 41 -6.17 -1.39 11.20
C ILE A 41 -5.18 -0.46 11.93
N GLY A 42 -4.30 0.23 11.20
CA GLY A 42 -3.09 0.90 11.72
C GLY A 42 -3.32 1.80 12.94
N ARG A 43 -4.42 2.58 12.95
CA ARG A 43 -4.79 3.44 14.08
C ARG A 43 -5.01 2.68 15.39
N ILE A 44 -5.69 1.54 15.35
CA ILE A 44 -5.96 0.71 16.53
C ILE A 44 -4.74 -0.12 16.90
N ALA A 45 -3.93 -0.54 15.91
CA ALA A 45 -2.70 -1.25 16.18
C ALA A 45 -1.75 -0.44 17.09
N HIS A 46 -1.67 0.88 16.86
CA HIS A 46 -0.90 1.78 17.71
C HIS A 46 -1.58 2.06 19.06
N SER A 47 -2.88 2.30 19.09
CA SER A 47 -3.58 2.66 20.33
C SER A 47 -3.77 1.46 21.28
N ALA A 48 -3.83 0.24 20.75
CA ALA A 48 -4.01 -0.99 21.53
C ALA A 48 -2.69 -1.70 21.91
N ASP A 49 -1.52 -1.10 21.61
CA ASP A 49 -0.19 -1.73 21.72
C ASP A 49 -0.20 -3.18 21.18
N TRP A 50 -0.79 -3.36 19.99
CA TRP A 50 -0.99 -4.69 19.43
C TRP A 50 0.36 -5.33 19.14
N ARG A 51 0.62 -6.48 19.77
CA ARG A 51 1.85 -7.24 19.62
C ARG A 51 1.54 -8.72 19.46
N LEU A 52 2.21 -9.36 18.52
CA LEU A 52 2.18 -10.80 18.36
C LEU A 52 3.61 -11.35 18.30
N LEU A 53 3.91 -12.32 19.17
CA LEU A 53 5.27 -12.85 19.38
C LEU A 53 6.30 -11.74 19.69
N GLY A 54 5.86 -10.68 20.37
CA GLY A 54 6.71 -9.54 20.76
C GLY A 54 6.94 -8.50 19.66
N LEU A 55 6.44 -8.73 18.44
CA LEU A 55 6.55 -7.80 17.32
C LEU A 55 5.25 -7.01 17.14
N ASP A 56 5.37 -5.72 16.82
CA ASP A 56 4.25 -4.88 16.43
C ASP A 56 3.83 -5.14 14.96
N LYS A 57 2.73 -4.54 14.53
CA LYS A 57 2.19 -4.69 13.18
C LYS A 57 3.20 -4.26 12.10
N GLY A 58 3.86 -3.11 12.27
CA GLY A 58 4.82 -2.59 11.30
C GLY A 58 6.05 -3.50 11.15
N GLN A 59 6.49 -4.11 12.25
CA GLN A 59 7.55 -5.12 12.24
C GLN A 59 7.12 -6.38 11.50
N TRP A 60 5.88 -6.84 11.66
CA TRP A 60 5.34 -7.96 10.86
C TRP A 60 5.23 -7.62 9.37
N GLU A 61 4.85 -6.39 9.03
CA GLU A 61 4.82 -5.89 7.64
C GLU A 61 6.23 -5.87 7.02
N ALA A 62 7.23 -5.45 7.79
CA ALA A 62 8.62 -5.48 7.37
C ALA A 62 9.12 -6.91 7.14
N VAL A 63 8.82 -7.84 8.05
CA VAL A 63 9.15 -9.26 7.90
C VAL A 63 8.52 -9.82 6.62
N HIS A 64 7.22 -9.60 6.40
CA HIS A 64 6.51 -10.09 5.22
C HIS A 64 7.14 -9.55 3.92
N THR A 65 7.35 -8.24 3.86
CA THR A 65 7.89 -7.57 2.67
C THR A 65 9.29 -8.04 2.34
N ILE A 66 10.19 -8.10 3.33
CA ILE A 66 11.58 -8.52 3.13
C ILE A 66 11.65 -9.99 2.71
N PHE A 67 10.93 -10.89 3.39
CA PHE A 67 10.90 -12.30 3.00
C PHE A 67 10.22 -12.52 1.65
N GLY A 68 9.30 -11.65 1.23
CA GLY A 68 8.71 -11.64 -0.11
C GLY A 68 9.75 -11.37 -1.19
N TYR A 69 10.55 -10.30 -1.03
CA TYR A 69 11.64 -9.99 -1.96
C TYR A 69 12.73 -11.06 -1.99
N VAL A 70 13.18 -11.53 -0.82
CA VAL A 70 14.16 -12.61 -0.71
C VAL A 70 13.64 -13.90 -1.35
N GLY A 71 12.38 -14.26 -1.07
CA GLY A 71 11.71 -15.42 -1.66
C GLY A 71 11.60 -15.33 -3.17
N ALA A 72 11.28 -14.15 -3.73
CA ALA A 72 11.24 -13.93 -5.16
C ALA A 72 12.62 -14.13 -5.82
N ILE A 73 13.68 -13.52 -5.26
CA ILE A 73 15.06 -13.69 -5.76
C ILE A 73 15.49 -15.16 -5.68
N LEU A 74 15.28 -15.80 -4.53
CA LEU A 74 15.58 -17.23 -4.36
C LEU A 74 14.78 -18.11 -5.31
N GLY A 75 13.53 -17.75 -5.62
CA GLY A 75 12.68 -18.43 -6.60
C GLY A 75 13.26 -18.35 -8.02
N LEU A 76 13.76 -17.19 -8.44
CA LEU A 76 14.45 -17.02 -9.72
C LEU A 76 15.74 -17.84 -9.78
N VAL A 77 16.56 -17.78 -8.74
CA VAL A 77 17.79 -18.60 -8.64
C VAL A 77 17.43 -20.09 -8.66
N HIS A 78 16.40 -20.50 -7.92
CA HIS A 78 15.91 -21.88 -7.91
C HIS A 78 15.45 -22.33 -9.30
N LEU A 79 14.76 -21.47 -10.04
CA LEU A 79 14.31 -21.74 -11.41
C LEU A 79 15.50 -21.95 -12.36
N THR A 80 16.51 -21.08 -12.32
CA THR A 80 17.71 -21.22 -13.17
C THR A 80 18.49 -22.50 -12.87
N LEU A 81 18.67 -22.84 -11.59
CA LEU A 81 19.37 -24.06 -11.16
C LEU A 81 18.59 -25.35 -11.49
N ASN A 82 17.27 -25.27 -11.64
CA ASN A 82 16.38 -26.40 -11.90
C ASN A 82 15.71 -26.37 -13.28
N TRP A 83 16.19 -25.53 -14.20
CA TRP A 83 15.61 -25.36 -15.54
C TRP A 83 15.54 -26.67 -16.33
N LYS A 84 16.62 -27.46 -16.32
CA LYS A 84 16.68 -28.75 -17.03
C LYS A 84 15.66 -29.77 -16.48
N PRO A 85 15.58 -30.01 -15.15
CA PRO A 85 14.49 -30.80 -14.56
C PRO A 85 13.10 -30.29 -14.94
N LEU A 86 12.88 -28.97 -14.89
CA LEU A 86 11.58 -28.37 -15.20
C LEU A 86 11.14 -28.68 -16.63
N LEU A 87 12.01 -28.43 -17.61
CA LEU A 87 11.75 -28.80 -19.01
C LEU A 87 11.56 -30.31 -19.21
N GLY A 88 12.13 -31.13 -18.33
CA GLY A 88 11.90 -32.56 -18.29
C GLY A 88 10.43 -32.93 -18.02
N TYR A 89 9.71 -32.17 -17.19
CA TYR A 89 8.29 -32.40 -16.93
C TYR A 89 7.40 -32.07 -18.14
N LEU A 90 7.80 -31.09 -18.97
CA LEU A 90 7.11 -30.75 -20.21
C LEU A 90 7.43 -31.71 -21.37
N ARG A 91 8.54 -32.45 -21.27
CA ARG A 91 9.00 -33.35 -22.34
C ARG A 91 8.37 -34.74 -22.18
N ASP A 92 7.80 -35.27 -23.26
CA ASP A 92 7.44 -36.69 -23.32
C ASP A 92 8.72 -37.52 -23.55
N ARG A 93 9.13 -38.30 -22.54
CA ARG A 93 10.34 -39.12 -22.58
C ARG A 93 10.21 -40.27 -23.59
N THR A 94 8.98 -40.67 -23.92
CA THR A 94 8.66 -41.79 -24.81
C THR A 94 8.57 -41.34 -26.27
N ARG A 95 8.04 -40.15 -26.56
CA ARG A 95 7.85 -39.66 -27.94
C ARG A 95 8.81 -38.54 -28.38
N ARG A 96 9.67 -38.00 -27.51
CA ARG A 96 10.58 -36.86 -27.79
C ARG A 96 9.90 -35.58 -28.32
N VAL A 97 8.57 -35.44 -28.22
CA VAL A 97 7.83 -34.24 -28.60
C VAL A 97 7.37 -33.50 -27.33
N TYR A 98 7.35 -32.17 -27.35
CA TYR A 98 6.74 -31.36 -26.30
C TYR A 98 5.22 -31.40 -26.46
N ARG A 99 4.49 -31.92 -25.46
CA ARG A 99 3.02 -31.90 -25.43
C ARG A 99 2.59 -31.25 -24.13
N LEU A 100 1.69 -30.27 -24.21
CA LEU A 100 0.97 -29.78 -23.04
C LEU A 100 0.26 -30.98 -22.41
N ARG A 101 0.76 -31.40 -21.25
CA ARG A 101 0.10 -32.46 -20.48
C ARG A 101 -1.20 -31.91 -19.94
N ALA A 102 -2.23 -32.75 -19.85
CA ALA A 102 -3.49 -32.36 -19.23
C ALA A 102 -3.27 -31.76 -17.83
N GLU A 103 -2.27 -32.27 -17.10
CA GLU A 103 -1.79 -31.72 -15.82
C GLU A 103 -1.43 -30.22 -15.88
N LEU A 104 -0.71 -29.78 -16.92
CA LEU A 104 -0.33 -28.36 -17.08
C LEU A 104 -1.55 -27.50 -17.42
N ALA A 105 -2.45 -28.00 -18.27
CA ALA A 105 -3.69 -27.32 -18.59
C ALA A 105 -4.58 -27.17 -17.34
N VAL A 106 -4.69 -28.24 -16.54
CA VAL A 106 -5.44 -28.23 -15.27
C VAL A 106 -4.78 -27.26 -14.27
N ALA A 107 -3.46 -27.29 -14.11
CA ALA A 107 -2.75 -26.36 -13.22
C ALA A 107 -2.96 -24.89 -13.64
N LEU A 108 -2.90 -24.60 -14.94
CA LEU A 108 -3.17 -23.26 -15.48
C LEU A 108 -4.62 -22.85 -15.25
N LEU A 109 -5.58 -23.73 -15.56
CA LEU A 109 -7.00 -23.46 -15.35
C LEU A 109 -7.33 -23.23 -13.87
N LEU A 110 -6.77 -24.02 -12.97
CA LEU A 110 -6.93 -23.83 -11.52
C LEU A 110 -6.35 -22.49 -11.07
N THR A 111 -5.17 -22.10 -11.57
CA THR A 111 -4.54 -20.81 -11.25
C THR A 111 -5.41 -19.65 -11.72
N ILE A 112 -5.93 -19.72 -12.95
CA ILE A 112 -6.83 -18.72 -13.51
C ILE A 112 -8.14 -18.68 -12.71
N ALA A 113 -8.73 -19.84 -12.40
CA ALA A 113 -9.99 -19.92 -11.66
C ALA A 113 -9.86 -19.31 -10.26
N VAL A 114 -8.76 -19.58 -9.54
CA VAL A 114 -8.48 -18.98 -8.23
C VAL A 114 -8.28 -17.47 -8.35
N GLY A 115 -7.50 -17.02 -9.35
CA GLY A 115 -7.22 -15.60 -9.56
C GLY A 115 -8.47 -14.81 -9.94
N VAL A 116 -9.25 -15.29 -10.91
CA VAL A 116 -10.52 -14.67 -11.34
C VAL A 116 -11.56 -14.74 -10.24
N GLY A 117 -11.68 -15.88 -9.56
CA GLY A 117 -12.60 -16.03 -8.42
C GLY A 117 -12.30 -15.05 -7.30
N SER A 118 -11.01 -14.82 -7.01
CA SER A 118 -10.57 -13.84 -6.01
C SER A 118 -10.81 -12.40 -6.48
N ALA A 119 -10.50 -12.07 -7.75
CA ALA A 119 -10.69 -10.73 -8.31
C ALA A 119 -12.17 -10.32 -8.43
N LEU A 120 -13.06 -11.29 -8.65
CA LEU A 120 -14.51 -11.07 -8.71
C LEU A 120 -15.20 -11.32 -7.36
N SER A 121 -14.44 -11.51 -6.28
CA SER A 121 -14.96 -11.79 -4.93
C SER A 121 -15.97 -12.95 -4.87
N LEU A 122 -15.80 -13.97 -5.72
CA LEU A 122 -16.67 -15.15 -5.75
C LEU A 122 -16.38 -16.07 -4.55
N PRO A 123 -17.38 -16.80 -4.01
CA PRO A 123 -17.13 -17.81 -2.99
C PRO A 123 -16.17 -18.92 -3.50
N PRO A 124 -15.27 -19.45 -2.66
CA PRO A 124 -15.07 -19.11 -1.25
C PRO A 124 -14.15 -17.90 -1.00
N PHE A 125 -13.57 -17.30 -2.04
CA PHE A 125 -12.54 -16.26 -1.92
C PHE A 125 -13.08 -14.98 -1.28
N GLY A 126 -14.23 -14.48 -1.77
CA GLY A 126 -14.91 -13.33 -1.17
C GLY A 126 -15.25 -13.57 0.31
N THR A 127 -15.80 -14.75 0.62
CA THR A 127 -16.16 -15.13 2.00
C THR A 127 -14.97 -15.10 2.97
N VAL A 128 -13.77 -15.52 2.51
CA VAL A 128 -12.56 -15.42 3.33
C VAL A 128 -12.18 -13.95 3.56
N MET A 129 -12.27 -13.10 2.53
CA MET A 129 -11.96 -11.68 2.65
C MET A 129 -12.95 -10.94 3.55
N ASP A 130 -14.25 -11.18 3.41
CA ASP A 130 -15.32 -10.61 4.24
C ASP A 130 -15.15 -11.01 5.72
N TRP A 131 -14.69 -12.25 5.97
CA TRP A 131 -14.34 -12.70 7.31
C TRP A 131 -13.15 -11.91 7.89
N GLY A 132 -12.11 -11.69 7.09
CA GLY A 132 -10.97 -10.87 7.49
C GLY A 132 -11.37 -9.42 7.80
N GLU A 133 -12.28 -8.84 7.02
CA GLU A 133 -12.84 -7.51 7.28
C GLU A 133 -13.69 -7.47 8.56
N SER A 134 -14.50 -8.51 8.80
CA SER A 134 -15.27 -8.64 10.04
C SER A 134 -14.37 -8.68 11.27
N LEU A 135 -13.26 -9.43 11.22
CA LEU A 135 -12.26 -9.42 12.30
C LEU A 135 -11.71 -8.01 12.54
N LYS A 136 -11.35 -7.29 11.48
CA LYS A 136 -10.86 -5.91 11.56
C LYS A 136 -11.88 -4.99 12.24
N ASN A 137 -13.16 -5.09 11.88
CA ASN A 137 -14.25 -4.30 12.45
C ASN A 137 -14.50 -4.59 13.94
N THR A 138 -14.27 -5.83 14.40
CA THR A 138 -14.37 -6.16 15.83
C THR A 138 -13.31 -5.43 16.68
N TRP A 139 -12.11 -5.24 16.13
CA TRP A 139 -11.07 -4.44 16.79
C TRP A 139 -11.47 -2.98 16.90
N GLU A 140 -12.15 -2.43 15.87
CA GLU A 140 -12.65 -1.05 15.91
C GLU A 140 -13.75 -0.86 16.95
N SER A 141 -14.70 -1.81 17.01
CA SER A 141 -15.83 -1.76 17.93
C SER A 141 -15.41 -1.93 19.39
N GLY A 142 -14.35 -2.73 19.65
CA GLY A 142 -13.80 -2.92 20.99
C GLY A 142 -12.88 -1.78 21.47
N ALA A 143 -12.36 -0.97 20.54
CA ALA A 143 -11.49 0.17 20.86
C ALA A 143 -12.23 1.43 21.30
N VAL A 144 -13.57 1.37 21.44
CA VAL A 144 -14.37 2.47 22.01
C VAL A 144 -14.22 2.48 23.54
N ALA A 145 -13.06 2.91 24.02
CA ALA A 145 -13.10 3.90 25.09
C ALA A 145 -13.54 5.20 24.41
N PRO A 146 -14.60 5.88 24.88
CA PRO A 146 -14.86 7.22 24.38
C PRO A 146 -13.57 7.98 24.65
N VAL A 147 -12.96 8.51 23.59
CA VAL A 147 -12.20 9.72 23.78
C VAL A 147 -13.27 10.69 24.25
N THR A 148 -13.49 10.77 25.56
CA THR A 148 -13.94 12.00 26.18
C THR A 148 -12.87 12.98 25.77
N TYR A 149 -13.12 13.66 24.65
CA TYR A 149 -12.78 15.06 24.57
C TYR A 149 -13.49 15.63 25.79
N GLU A 150 -12.80 15.67 26.94
CA GLU A 150 -13.21 16.60 27.96
C GLU A 150 -13.27 17.92 27.20
N GLU A 151 -14.50 18.40 27.00
CA GLU A 151 -14.76 19.78 26.65
C GLU A 151 -14.15 20.61 27.76
N GLU A 152 -12.82 20.80 27.71
CA GLU A 152 -12.22 22.02 28.20
C GLU A 152 -12.66 23.12 27.22
N THR A 153 -13.90 23.52 27.42
CA THR A 153 -14.47 24.77 26.95
C THR A 153 -13.76 25.91 27.67
N ALA A 154 -12.50 26.13 27.32
CA ALA A 154 -11.81 27.39 27.43
C ALA A 154 -10.56 27.40 26.52
N SER A 155 -10.80 27.75 25.26
CA SER A 155 -9.82 28.28 24.30
C SER A 155 -8.83 27.29 23.65
N THR A 156 -9.21 26.73 22.51
CA THR A 156 -8.85 27.27 21.17
C THR A 156 -9.04 26.16 20.15
N GLN A 157 -9.95 26.44 19.23
CA GLN A 157 -10.33 25.73 18.02
C GLN A 157 -9.10 25.34 17.18
N GLU A 158 -9.00 24.08 16.76
CA GLU A 158 -9.05 23.66 15.34
C GLU A 158 -8.40 22.29 15.12
N ALA A 159 -9.24 21.37 14.63
CA ALA A 159 -8.88 20.11 14.04
C ALA A 159 -8.17 20.31 12.69
N VAL A 160 -7.37 19.33 12.24
CA VAL A 160 -7.61 18.57 10.99
C VAL A 160 -6.71 17.32 11.01
N SER A 161 -7.35 16.15 10.86
CA SER A 161 -6.75 14.92 10.34
C SER A 161 -6.60 15.01 8.82
N GLU A 162 -5.42 14.63 8.33
CA GLU A 162 -5.10 13.84 7.12
C GLU A 162 -5.97 14.08 5.86
N GLU A 163 -5.41 14.40 4.70
CA GLU A 163 -4.89 13.37 3.80
C GLU A 163 -3.78 13.85 2.82
N GLU A 164 -2.89 12.90 2.53
CA GLU A 164 -2.05 12.71 1.34
C GLU A 164 -1.17 13.86 0.83
N HIS A 165 0.10 13.76 1.22
CA HIS A 165 1.26 14.14 0.41
C HIS A 165 1.48 13.09 -0.71
N ASP A 166 1.47 13.54 -1.97
CA ASP A 166 2.52 13.17 -2.93
C ASP A 166 3.33 14.43 -3.24
N GLU A 167 4.64 14.24 -3.27
CA GLU A 167 5.66 15.25 -2.99
C GLU A 167 6.02 16.13 -4.19
N GLY A 168 6.43 17.36 -3.89
CA GLY A 168 7.31 18.11 -4.79
C GLY A 168 7.05 19.61 -4.85
N GLY A 169 7.35 20.33 -3.76
CA GLY A 169 7.42 21.79 -3.80
C GLY A 169 7.33 22.41 -2.41
N SER A 170 8.43 22.97 -1.93
CA SER A 170 8.57 23.70 -0.66
C SER A 170 7.74 24.99 -0.63
N GLY A 171 6.42 24.87 -0.61
CA GLY A 171 5.48 25.98 -0.55
C GLY A 171 4.40 25.67 0.47
N THR A 172 4.15 26.63 1.36
CA THR A 172 3.02 26.74 2.28
C THR A 172 1.77 26.03 1.72
N GLY A 173 1.28 25.01 2.41
CA GLY A 173 0.39 23.94 1.92
C GLY A 173 -1.02 24.31 1.46
N TRP A 174 -1.22 25.50 0.89
CA TRP A 174 -2.48 25.99 0.34
C TRP A 174 -2.95 25.22 -0.91
N GLY A 175 -2.02 24.60 -1.64
CA GLY A 175 -2.30 23.98 -2.93
C GLY A 175 -3.27 22.79 -2.92
N ARG A 176 -3.45 22.12 -1.77
CA ARG A 176 -4.35 20.97 -1.63
C ARG A 176 -5.82 21.35 -1.45
N PHE A 177 -6.08 22.58 -1.00
CA PHE A 177 -7.43 23.03 -0.68
C PHE A 177 -8.21 23.41 -1.93
N THR A 178 -9.53 23.29 -1.84
CA THR A 178 -10.50 23.81 -2.79
C THR A 178 -10.90 25.25 -2.43
N VAL A 179 -11.48 25.97 -3.39
CA VAL A 179 -12.02 27.32 -3.13
C VAL A 179 -13.04 27.30 -1.98
N ALA A 180 -13.92 26.29 -1.92
CA ALA A 180 -14.91 26.16 -0.84
C ALA A 180 -14.26 26.02 0.54
N GLU A 181 -13.23 25.17 0.67
CA GLU A 181 -12.52 24.96 1.92
C GLU A 181 -11.74 26.21 2.37
N ILE A 182 -11.18 26.99 1.42
CA ILE A 182 -10.57 28.29 1.74
C ILE A 182 -11.64 29.28 2.22
N CYS A 183 -12.77 29.36 1.53
CA CYS A 183 -13.86 30.25 1.89
C CYS A 183 -14.41 29.94 3.29
N GLU A 184 -14.61 28.66 3.61
CA GLU A 184 -15.04 28.20 4.93
C GLU A 184 -14.04 28.58 6.02
N ARG A 185 -12.73 28.34 5.78
CA ARG A 185 -11.68 28.69 6.74
C ARG A 185 -11.51 30.18 6.96
N GLU A 186 -11.63 30.97 5.92
CA GLU A 186 -11.48 32.44 5.99
C GLU A 186 -12.80 33.12 6.41
N GLY A 187 -13.88 32.36 6.64
CA GLY A 187 -15.19 32.89 7.03
C GLY A 187 -15.85 33.73 5.94
N VAL A 188 -15.51 33.48 4.67
CA VAL A 188 -16.04 34.19 3.50
C VAL A 188 -17.11 33.33 2.83
N PRO A 189 -18.30 33.86 2.49
CA PRO A 189 -19.26 33.13 1.67
C PRO A 189 -18.64 32.68 0.34
N VAL A 190 -18.83 31.42 -0.05
CA VAL A 190 -18.22 30.84 -1.26
C VAL A 190 -18.53 31.67 -2.52
N ALA A 191 -19.73 32.26 -2.60
CA ALA A 191 -20.12 33.15 -3.69
C ALA A 191 -19.25 34.41 -3.77
N ASP A 192 -18.87 34.99 -2.63
CA ASP A 192 -18.04 36.19 -2.57
C ASP A 192 -16.58 35.86 -2.93
N GLY A 193 -16.08 34.72 -2.47
CA GLY A 193 -14.75 34.22 -2.84
C GLY A 193 -14.60 33.95 -4.35
N LEU A 194 -15.62 33.32 -4.95
CA LEU A 194 -15.65 33.10 -6.40
C LEU A 194 -15.77 34.40 -7.19
N THR A 195 -16.51 35.38 -6.67
CA THR A 195 -16.64 36.71 -7.28
C THR A 195 -15.28 37.43 -7.30
N ARG A 196 -14.55 37.41 -6.18
CA ARG A 196 -13.20 38.02 -6.08
C ARG A 196 -12.21 37.35 -7.02
N LEU A 197 -12.23 36.01 -7.11
CA LEU A 197 -11.39 35.29 -8.07
C LEU A 197 -11.70 35.68 -9.52
N ALA A 198 -12.98 35.80 -9.87
CA ALA A 198 -13.41 36.21 -11.21
C ALA A 198 -12.98 37.65 -11.56
N GLU A 199 -13.03 38.58 -10.59
CA GLU A 199 -12.53 39.96 -10.75
C GLU A 199 -11.02 40.00 -11.05
N HIS A 200 -10.26 39.02 -10.57
CA HIS A 200 -8.82 38.87 -10.81
C HIS A 200 -8.50 38.00 -12.04
N GLY A 201 -9.51 37.69 -12.86
CA GLY A 201 -9.36 36.90 -14.09
C GLY A 201 -9.16 35.40 -13.85
N ILE A 202 -9.45 34.90 -12.64
CA ILE A 202 -9.31 33.50 -12.25
C ILE A 202 -10.69 32.83 -12.35
N ALA A 203 -10.90 32.04 -13.41
CA ALA A 203 -12.10 31.23 -13.55
C ALA A 203 -12.03 30.02 -12.61
N ALA A 204 -12.94 29.93 -11.66
CA ALA A 204 -12.98 28.87 -10.65
C ALA A 204 -14.43 28.47 -10.31
N ASP A 205 -14.58 27.26 -9.79
CA ASP A 205 -15.77 26.79 -9.09
C ASP A 205 -15.42 26.41 -7.64
N SER A 206 -16.43 26.09 -6.83
CA SER A 206 -16.26 25.75 -5.41
C SER A 206 -15.35 24.54 -5.17
N SER A 207 -15.21 23.63 -6.14
CA SER A 207 -14.38 22.42 -6.06
C SER A 207 -12.98 22.60 -6.65
N SER A 208 -12.70 23.74 -7.28
CA SER A 208 -11.43 24.03 -7.93
C SER A 208 -10.30 24.11 -6.91
N ARG A 209 -9.17 23.45 -7.18
CA ARG A 209 -8.00 23.42 -6.28
C ARG A 209 -7.15 24.67 -6.42
N ILE A 210 -6.70 25.23 -5.29
CA ILE A 210 -5.88 26.45 -5.24
C ILE A 210 -4.58 26.29 -6.03
N ARG A 211 -3.94 25.12 -6.04
CA ARG A 211 -2.73 24.87 -6.87
C ARG A 211 -3.04 24.98 -8.36
N THR A 212 -4.12 24.35 -8.81
CA THR A 212 -4.52 24.39 -10.22
C THR A 212 -4.88 25.81 -10.67
N LEU A 213 -5.50 26.59 -9.77
CA LEU A 213 -5.78 28.01 -10.02
C LEU A 213 -4.50 28.84 -10.09
N ALA A 214 -3.57 28.64 -9.15
CA ALA A 214 -2.26 29.30 -9.14
C ALA A 214 -1.47 29.01 -10.42
N ASP A 215 -1.38 27.74 -10.82
CA ASP A 215 -0.62 27.31 -12.00
C ASP A 215 -1.22 27.88 -13.31
N SER A 216 -2.55 28.00 -13.39
CA SER A 216 -3.24 28.52 -14.59
C SER A 216 -3.32 30.04 -14.68
N SER A 217 -3.31 30.73 -13.54
CA SER A 217 -3.41 32.20 -13.46
C SER A 217 -2.05 32.89 -13.28
N GLY A 218 -0.99 32.13 -12.99
CA GLY A 218 0.35 32.67 -12.73
C GLY A 218 0.54 33.29 -11.35
N TYR A 219 -0.48 33.21 -10.48
CA TYR A 219 -0.40 33.67 -9.09
C TYR A 219 0.27 32.62 -8.21
N ALA A 220 0.91 33.05 -7.12
CA ALA A 220 1.33 32.13 -6.07
C ALA A 220 0.10 31.56 -5.34
N PRO A 221 0.10 30.30 -4.86
CA PRO A 221 -1.02 29.72 -4.12
C PRO A 221 -1.48 30.54 -2.90
N SER A 222 -0.57 31.27 -2.25
CA SER A 222 -0.90 32.21 -1.17
C SER A 222 -1.63 33.46 -1.65
N ALA A 223 -1.25 34.00 -2.82
CA ALA A 223 -1.91 35.17 -3.40
C ALA A 223 -3.36 34.83 -3.81
N VAL A 224 -3.59 33.65 -4.37
CA VAL A 224 -4.97 33.17 -4.66
C VAL A 224 -5.82 33.14 -3.39
N VAL A 225 -5.24 32.74 -2.25
CA VAL A 225 -5.93 32.72 -0.96
C VAL A 225 -6.17 34.14 -0.42
N ASP A 226 -5.22 35.06 -0.60
CA ASP A 226 -5.39 36.46 -0.19
C ASP A 226 -6.49 37.17 -1.00
N ILE A 227 -6.62 36.85 -2.29
CA ILE A 227 -7.73 37.28 -3.15
C ILE A 227 -9.06 36.77 -2.59
N ILE A 228 -9.15 35.46 -2.27
CA ILE A 228 -10.37 34.87 -1.70
C ILE A 228 -10.71 35.53 -0.36
N ALA A 229 -9.74 35.70 0.52
CA ALA A 229 -9.89 36.30 1.84
C ALA A 229 -10.17 37.81 1.78
N GLY A 230 -9.93 38.47 0.65
CA GLY A 230 -10.07 39.92 0.50
C GLY A 230 -9.01 40.70 1.28
N ARG A 231 -7.83 40.08 1.49
CA ARG A 231 -6.70 40.66 2.20
C ARG A 231 -5.76 41.47 1.31
N GLU A 232 -6.04 41.54 0.01
CA GLU A 232 -5.25 42.33 -0.91
C GLU A 232 -5.56 43.83 -0.77
N SER A 233 -4.50 44.60 -0.49
CA SER A 233 -4.50 46.05 -0.64
C SER A 233 -4.55 46.35 -2.13
N THR A 234 -5.60 47.02 -2.60
CA THR A 234 -5.59 47.71 -3.89
C THR A 234 -4.40 48.67 -3.93
N ALA A 235 -3.28 48.25 -4.50
CA ALA A 235 -2.13 49.09 -4.82
C ALA A 235 -1.71 48.75 -6.24
N HIS A 236 -2.54 49.17 -7.19
CA HIS A 236 -2.10 49.46 -8.54
C HIS A 236 -1.80 50.97 -8.56
N ASP A 237 -0.52 51.31 -8.47
CA ASP A 237 0.06 52.58 -8.92
C ASP A 237 1.45 52.27 -9.51
#